data_AF-A0A9D2GCH5-F1
#
_entry.id   AF-A0A9D2GCH5-F1
#
_cell.length_a   1.000
_cell.length_b   1.000
_cell.length_c   1.000
_cell.angle_alpha   90.00
_cell.angle_beta   90.00
_cell.angle_gamma   90.00
#
_symmetry.space_group_name_H-M   'P 1'
#
loop_
_entity.id
_entity.type
_entity.pdbx_description
1 polymer ?
#
loop_
_entity_poly.entity_id
_entity_poly.type
_entity_poly.pdbx_seq_one_letter_code
_entity_poly.pdbx_strand_id
1 'polypeptide(L)'
;MSLNAKSSGTQKVPDAMLAINNAGGNIYFWESEDVFIDANSTYFTYVNSETGTGAGYSGWCFRINGGFPMESAGWGATIASATIKNGDVVSFFIDDPSASSAAAKFTRTNASYANGTVTATVTESHQYFQGSNWDWIITDYAALSGVTVQVLNGASVVASGITGSDGTVSISTGSLAAGAYTVKAVGTKNASGIITTTSTTTFTVE
;
A
#
# COMPACT_ATOMS: atom_id res chain seq x y z
N MET A 1 -4.76 -3.26 -4.63
CA MET A 1 -5.20 -4.34 -5.53
C MET A 1 -4.84 -5.65 -4.86
N SER A 2 -5.72 -6.66 -4.82
CA SER A 2 -5.39 -7.96 -4.21
C SER A 2 -5.07 -8.96 -5.32
N LEU A 3 -3.93 -9.63 -5.23
CA LEU A 3 -3.51 -10.66 -6.17
C LEU A 3 -4.04 -12.01 -5.70
N ASN A 4 -4.55 -12.84 -6.63
CA ASN A 4 -4.65 -14.27 -6.35
C ASN A 4 -3.33 -14.89 -6.78
N ALA A 5 -2.47 -15.24 -5.81
CA ALA A 5 -1.28 -16.01 -6.15
C ALA A 5 -1.66 -17.41 -6.63
N LYS A 6 -0.69 -18.17 -7.15
CA LYS A 6 -0.85 -19.62 -7.36
C LYS A 6 -1.51 -20.26 -6.12
N SER A 7 -2.45 -21.19 -6.37
CA SER A 7 -3.21 -21.89 -5.32
C SER A 7 -2.34 -22.62 -4.30
N SER A 8 -1.08 -22.89 -4.64
CA SER A 8 -0.02 -23.27 -3.72
C SER A 8 1.36 -22.79 -4.21
N GLY A 9 2.27 -22.54 -3.26
CA GLY A 9 3.68 -22.22 -3.53
C GLY A 9 4.00 -20.73 -3.64
N THR A 10 5.29 -20.47 -3.88
CA THR A 10 5.86 -19.13 -4.06
C THR A 10 5.81 -18.75 -5.55
N GLN A 11 5.32 -17.56 -5.87
CA GLN A 11 5.23 -17.02 -7.23
C GLN A 11 6.11 -15.77 -7.37
N LYS A 12 6.67 -15.53 -8.57
CA LYS A 12 7.40 -14.29 -8.86
C LYS A 12 6.43 -13.17 -9.23
N VAL A 13 6.76 -11.93 -8.88
CA VAL A 13 5.93 -10.78 -9.21
C VAL A 13 5.63 -10.62 -10.71
N PRO A 14 6.59 -10.80 -11.66
CA PRO A 14 6.30 -10.72 -13.10
C PRO A 14 5.27 -11.75 -13.56
N ASP A 15 5.25 -12.97 -12.99
CA ASP A 15 4.24 -13.98 -13.33
C ASP A 15 2.81 -13.48 -13.03
N ALA A 16 2.65 -12.79 -11.91
CA ALA A 16 1.35 -12.25 -11.50
C ALA A 16 0.94 -11.04 -12.35
N MET A 17 1.90 -10.19 -12.70
CA MET A 17 1.68 -9.05 -13.60
C MET A 17 1.30 -9.52 -15.01
N LEU A 18 1.99 -10.53 -15.55
CA LEU A 18 1.68 -11.17 -16.82
C LEU A 18 0.27 -11.78 -16.83
N ALA A 19 -0.14 -12.43 -15.72
CA ALA A 19 -1.49 -12.96 -15.60
C ALA A 19 -2.57 -11.86 -15.67
N ILE A 20 -2.31 -10.66 -15.13
CA ILE A 20 -3.20 -9.51 -15.23
C ILE A 20 -3.29 -9.01 -16.68
N ASN A 21 -2.15 -8.83 -17.34
CA ASN A 21 -2.12 -8.44 -18.76
C ASN A 21 -2.94 -9.41 -19.62
N ASN A 22 -2.75 -10.72 -19.40
CA ASN A 22 -3.45 -11.77 -20.14
C ASN A 22 -4.94 -11.88 -19.81
N ALA A 23 -5.36 -11.46 -18.61
CA ALA A 23 -6.77 -11.44 -18.23
C ALA A 23 -7.59 -10.36 -18.99
N GLY A 24 -6.92 -9.41 -19.66
CA GLY A 24 -7.57 -8.44 -20.55
C GLY A 24 -8.43 -7.40 -19.82
N GLY A 25 -7.97 -6.94 -18.64
CA GLY A 25 -8.67 -5.94 -17.84
C GLY A 25 -8.34 -4.48 -18.22
N ASN A 26 -8.66 -3.54 -17.33
CA ASN A 26 -8.38 -2.11 -17.51
C ASN A 26 -6.93 -1.71 -17.12
N ILE A 27 -6.13 -2.66 -16.61
CA ILE A 27 -4.79 -2.42 -16.09
C ILE A 27 -3.82 -3.30 -16.86
N TYR A 28 -2.75 -2.68 -17.38
CA TYR A 28 -1.67 -3.32 -18.12
C TYR A 28 -0.32 -2.80 -17.62
N PHE A 29 0.63 -3.72 -17.46
CA PHE A 29 2.01 -3.45 -17.07
C PHE A 29 2.95 -3.61 -18.26
N TRP A 30 3.87 -2.66 -18.40
CA TRP A 30 4.81 -2.61 -19.51
C TRP A 30 6.25 -2.44 -19.01
N GLU A 31 7.16 -3.17 -19.63
CA GLU A 31 8.61 -3.02 -19.42
C GLU A 31 9.15 -1.77 -20.10
N SER A 32 8.59 -1.41 -21.26
CA SER A 32 8.85 -0.15 -21.98
C SER A 32 7.61 0.28 -22.77
N GLU A 33 7.67 1.43 -23.45
CA GLU A 33 6.54 2.01 -24.20
C GLU A 33 5.84 1.01 -25.13
N ASP A 34 6.59 0.07 -25.72
CA ASP A 34 6.08 -0.89 -26.70
C ASP A 34 6.19 -2.36 -26.27
N VAL A 35 6.68 -2.64 -25.06
CA VAL A 35 6.96 -4.01 -24.60
C VAL A 35 6.18 -4.32 -23.33
N PHE A 36 5.23 -5.25 -23.42
CA PHE A 36 4.52 -5.81 -22.26
C PHE A 36 5.46 -6.58 -21.35
N ILE A 37 5.14 -6.61 -20.06
CA ILE A 37 5.77 -7.52 -19.09
C ILE A 37 5.66 -8.98 -19.54
N ASP A 38 6.74 -9.74 -19.34
CA ASP A 38 6.77 -11.19 -19.38
C ASP A 38 7.36 -11.79 -18.09
N ALA A 39 7.50 -13.12 -18.04
CA ALA A 39 8.01 -13.83 -16.86
C ALA A 39 9.50 -13.56 -16.53
N ASN A 40 10.26 -13.03 -17.48
CA ASN A 40 11.68 -12.70 -17.36
C ASN A 40 11.94 -11.21 -17.13
N SER A 41 10.93 -10.36 -17.29
CA SER A 41 11.05 -8.92 -17.04
C SER A 41 11.57 -8.63 -15.63
N THR A 42 12.61 -7.79 -15.57
CA THR A 42 13.29 -7.43 -14.31
C THR A 42 12.72 -6.13 -13.70
N TYR A 43 12.15 -5.27 -14.53
CA TYR A 43 11.59 -3.97 -14.17
C TYR A 43 10.36 -3.68 -15.01
N PHE A 44 9.58 -2.68 -14.59
CA PHE A 44 8.46 -2.14 -15.34
C PHE A 44 8.53 -0.62 -15.30
N THR A 45 8.07 0.04 -16.35
CA THR A 45 8.22 1.49 -16.52
C THR A 45 6.88 2.19 -16.75
N TYR A 46 5.81 1.44 -17.02
CA TYR A 46 4.50 2.01 -17.28
C TYR A 46 3.36 1.11 -16.80
N VAL A 47 2.33 1.75 -16.21
CA VAL A 47 1.05 1.14 -15.86
C VAL A 47 -0.06 2.04 -16.41
N ASN A 48 -0.87 1.52 -17.33
CA ASN A 48 -1.77 2.33 -18.16
C ASN A 48 -2.99 2.93 -17.44
N SER A 49 -3.14 2.72 -16.12
CA SER A 49 -4.30 3.21 -15.36
C SER A 49 -4.08 4.57 -14.68
N GLU A 50 -2.90 5.20 -14.81
CA GLU A 50 -2.63 6.52 -14.23
C GLU A 50 -2.07 7.50 -15.27
N THR A 51 -2.87 8.51 -15.64
CA THR A 51 -2.45 9.64 -16.46
C THR A 51 -1.65 10.64 -15.62
N GLY A 52 -0.46 10.23 -15.17
CA GLY A 52 0.51 11.09 -14.50
C GLY A 52 1.48 11.68 -15.51
N THR A 53 1.31 12.95 -15.88
CA THR A 53 2.25 13.71 -16.70
C THR A 53 3.49 14.12 -15.88
N GLY A 54 4.23 13.14 -15.38
CA GLY A 54 5.56 13.34 -14.82
C GLY A 54 6.59 13.22 -15.92
N ALA A 55 7.11 14.35 -16.40
CA ALA A 55 8.18 14.37 -17.39
C ALA A 55 9.46 13.76 -16.79
N GLY A 56 9.90 12.63 -17.35
CA GLY A 56 11.28 12.15 -17.25
C GLY A 56 11.57 11.19 -16.10
N TYR A 57 11.87 9.95 -16.47
CA TYR A 57 12.43 8.85 -15.67
C TYR A 57 11.45 8.00 -14.85
N SER A 58 11.58 6.69 -15.06
CA SER A 58 10.75 5.60 -14.59
C SER A 58 10.75 5.47 -13.07
N GLY A 59 9.75 6.05 -12.39
CA GLY A 59 9.61 6.04 -10.93
C GLY A 59 8.68 4.96 -10.37
N TRP A 60 8.27 3.97 -11.14
CA TRP A 60 7.32 2.98 -10.65
C TRP A 60 7.94 2.05 -9.62
N CYS A 61 7.30 1.97 -8.46
CA CYS A 61 7.71 1.13 -7.35
C CYS A 61 6.60 0.14 -6.98
N PHE A 62 6.97 -0.90 -6.22
CA PHE A 62 6.01 -1.86 -5.69
C PHE A 62 6.31 -2.30 -4.27
N ARG A 63 5.27 -2.72 -3.55
CA ARG A 63 5.35 -3.26 -2.19
C ARG A 63 4.55 -4.55 -2.08
N ILE A 64 4.98 -5.44 -1.19
CA ILE A 64 4.29 -6.69 -0.84
C ILE A 64 3.84 -6.58 0.61
N ASN A 65 2.54 -6.69 0.87
CA ASN A 65 1.92 -6.52 2.20
C ASN A 65 2.33 -5.20 2.88
N GLY A 66 2.46 -4.14 2.07
CA GLY A 66 2.90 -2.81 2.51
C GLY A 66 4.38 -2.70 2.91
N GLY A 67 5.17 -3.76 2.78
CA GLY A 67 6.63 -3.73 2.93
C GLY A 67 7.35 -3.61 1.60
N PHE A 68 8.53 -2.97 1.60
CA PHE A 68 9.41 -3.04 0.44
C PHE A 68 10.02 -4.43 0.34
N PRO A 69 9.91 -5.07 -0.83
CA PRO A 69 10.62 -6.31 -1.05
C PRO A 69 12.11 -5.98 -1.13
N MET A 70 12.92 -6.77 -0.43
CA MET A 70 14.37 -6.59 -0.35
C MET A 70 15.04 -7.89 -0.78
N GLU A 71 16.05 -7.79 -1.65
CA GLU A 71 16.92 -8.92 -1.99
C GLU A 71 17.96 -9.17 -0.89
N SER A 72 18.42 -8.08 -0.27
CA SER A 72 19.33 -8.10 0.88
C SER A 72 19.16 -6.81 1.68
N ALA A 73 19.76 -6.73 2.88
CA ALA A 73 19.68 -5.53 3.71
C ALA A 73 20.22 -4.30 2.97
N GLY A 74 19.40 -3.26 2.84
CA GLY A 74 19.71 -2.03 2.09
C GLY A 74 19.56 -2.13 0.57
N TRP A 75 19.21 -3.30 0.01
CA TRP A 75 19.03 -3.48 -1.43
C TRP A 75 17.60 -3.89 -1.78
N GLY A 76 16.89 -3.01 -2.47
CA GLY A 76 15.53 -3.25 -2.95
C GLY A 76 15.48 -4.41 -3.93
N ALA A 77 14.35 -5.13 -3.93
CA ALA A 77 14.12 -6.22 -4.86
C ALA A 77 13.57 -5.71 -6.20
N THR A 78 14.11 -6.24 -7.28
CA THR A 78 13.46 -6.20 -8.60
C THR A 78 12.16 -7.01 -8.60
N ILE A 79 11.27 -6.79 -9.57
CA ILE A 79 10.08 -7.65 -9.71
C ILE A 79 10.50 -9.11 -9.97
N ALA A 80 11.60 -9.35 -10.69
CA ALA A 80 12.13 -10.69 -10.97
C ALA A 80 12.66 -11.42 -9.73
N SER A 81 13.17 -10.70 -8.73
CA SER A 81 13.68 -11.32 -7.50
C SER A 81 12.60 -11.45 -6.42
N ALA A 82 11.65 -10.52 -6.36
CA ALA A 82 10.57 -10.51 -5.38
C ALA A 82 9.62 -11.71 -5.54
N THR A 83 9.14 -12.21 -4.41
CA THR A 83 8.24 -13.37 -4.36
C THR A 83 7.00 -13.09 -3.54
N ILE A 84 5.88 -13.63 -4.00
CA ILE A 84 4.56 -13.50 -3.38
C ILE A 84 3.94 -14.88 -3.12
N LYS A 85 3.02 -14.93 -2.16
CA LYS A 85 2.22 -16.09 -1.78
C LYS A 85 0.73 -15.74 -1.85
N ASN A 86 -0.11 -16.78 -1.77
CA ASN A 86 -1.56 -16.57 -1.78
C ASN A 86 -2.00 -15.73 -0.57
N GLY A 87 -2.78 -14.69 -0.83
CA GLY A 87 -3.20 -13.70 0.17
C GLY A 87 -2.30 -12.47 0.26
N ASP A 88 -1.12 -12.46 -0.39
CA ASP A 88 -0.28 -11.26 -0.42
C ASP A 88 -0.93 -10.14 -1.24
N VAL A 89 -0.82 -8.92 -0.72
CA VAL A 89 -1.30 -7.70 -1.39
C VAL A 89 -0.11 -7.01 -2.03
N VAL A 90 -0.11 -6.88 -3.36
CA VAL A 90 0.90 -6.10 -4.08
C VAL A 90 0.32 -4.75 -4.49
N SER A 91 1.04 -3.70 -4.14
CA SER A 91 0.68 -2.31 -4.48
C SER A 91 1.74 -1.75 -5.41
N PHE A 92 1.30 -1.12 -6.51
CA PHE A 92 2.15 -0.42 -7.47
C PHE A 92 1.83 1.06 -7.44
N PHE A 93 2.83 1.92 -7.55
CA PHE A 93 2.67 3.37 -7.44
C PHE A 93 3.84 4.10 -8.09
N ILE A 94 3.60 5.34 -8.55
CA ILE A 94 4.65 6.24 -9.01
C ILE A 94 5.32 6.84 -7.77
N ASP A 95 6.63 6.67 -7.65
CA ASP A 95 7.43 7.16 -6.53
C ASP A 95 8.82 7.61 -7.00
N ASP A 96 8.89 8.69 -7.78
CA ASP A 96 10.13 9.50 -7.91
C ASP A 96 9.92 10.96 -7.45
N PRO A 97 9.42 11.18 -6.22
CA PRO A 97 9.40 12.50 -5.64
C PRO A 97 10.83 12.89 -5.22
N SER A 98 11.22 14.14 -5.44
CA SER A 98 12.51 14.66 -4.98
C SER A 98 12.56 15.02 -3.48
N ALA A 99 11.45 14.80 -2.76
CA ALA A 99 11.31 15.07 -1.33
C ALA A 99 10.16 14.28 -0.68
N SER A 100 10.28 14.01 0.62
CA SER A 100 9.25 13.30 1.41
C SER A 100 7.87 13.97 1.39
N SER A 101 7.81 15.30 1.26
CA SER A 101 6.54 16.04 1.20
C SER A 101 5.73 15.78 -0.07
N ALA A 102 6.40 15.36 -1.14
CA ALA A 102 5.77 15.02 -2.42
C ALA A 102 5.58 13.51 -2.58
N ALA A 103 6.08 12.72 -1.64
CA ALA A 103 6.05 11.27 -1.72
C ALA A 103 4.67 10.67 -1.49
N ALA A 104 4.45 9.52 -2.11
CA ALA A 104 3.36 8.66 -1.73
C ALA A 104 3.58 8.21 -0.27
N LYS A 105 2.55 8.39 0.55
CA LYS A 105 2.55 7.88 1.93
C LYS A 105 1.90 6.50 1.94
N PHE A 106 2.45 5.62 2.74
CA PHE A 106 2.00 4.23 2.86
C PHE A 106 1.62 3.96 4.30
N THR A 107 0.33 3.74 4.53
CA THR A 107 -0.18 3.55 5.89
C THR A 107 -0.31 2.08 6.26
N ARG A 108 -0.06 1.78 7.53
CA ARG A 108 -0.45 0.54 8.19
C ARG A 108 -1.42 0.87 9.31
N THR A 109 -2.49 0.10 9.40
CA THR A 109 -3.47 0.21 10.49
C THR A 109 -3.46 -1.08 11.29
N ASN A 110 -3.29 -0.96 12.61
CA ASN A 110 -3.59 -2.02 13.55
C ASN A 110 -4.81 -1.61 14.37
N ALA A 111 -5.60 -2.58 14.81
CA ALA A 111 -6.76 -2.32 15.64
C ALA A 111 -7.02 -3.45 16.63
N SER A 112 -7.54 -3.09 17.79
CA SER A 112 -8.05 -4.00 18.81
C SER A 112 -9.36 -3.47 19.37
N TYR A 113 -10.14 -4.35 19.99
CA TYR A 113 -11.37 -4.00 20.68
C TYR A 113 -11.37 -4.55 22.09
N ALA A 114 -11.65 -3.69 23.06
CA ALA A 114 -11.80 -4.06 24.46
C ALA A 114 -12.73 -3.08 25.16
N ASN A 115 -13.59 -3.59 26.05
CA ASN A 115 -14.46 -2.77 26.92
C ASN A 115 -15.24 -1.68 26.17
N GLY A 116 -15.81 -2.03 25.01
CA GLY A 116 -16.61 -1.11 24.20
C GLY A 116 -15.82 0.01 23.50
N THR A 117 -14.51 -0.16 23.40
CA THR A 117 -13.61 0.79 22.74
C THR A 117 -12.80 0.08 21.67
N VAL A 118 -12.78 0.65 20.46
CA VAL A 118 -11.82 0.27 19.42
C VAL A 118 -10.60 1.17 19.57
N THR A 119 -9.43 0.57 19.76
CA THR A 119 -8.16 1.29 19.70
C THR A 119 -7.49 0.96 18.38
N ALA A 120 -7.23 1.99 17.57
CA ALA A 120 -6.55 1.84 16.30
C ALA A 120 -5.27 2.68 16.28
N THR A 121 -4.20 2.12 15.71
CA THR A 121 -2.93 2.81 15.49
C THR A 121 -2.66 2.85 13.99
N VAL A 122 -2.39 4.05 13.47
CA VAL A 122 -2.01 4.28 12.09
C VAL A 122 -0.57 4.76 12.04
N THR A 123 0.25 4.07 11.27
CA THR A 123 1.64 4.45 10.99
C THR A 123 1.83 4.66 9.50
N GLU A 124 2.77 5.50 9.10
CA GLU A 124 3.15 5.73 7.72
C GLU A 124 4.64 5.55 7.45
N SER A 125 4.96 5.15 6.23
CA SER A 125 6.29 5.18 5.64
C SER A 125 6.18 5.84 4.27
N HIS A 126 7.26 6.43 3.78
CA HIS A 126 7.35 6.96 2.42
C HIS A 126 8.72 6.67 1.81
N GLN A 127 8.82 6.78 0.50
CA GLN A 127 10.07 6.73 -0.23
C GLN A 127 10.23 7.99 -1.09
N TYR A 128 11.47 8.44 -1.26
CA TYR A 128 11.79 9.54 -2.16
C TYR A 128 13.24 9.46 -2.64
N PHE A 129 13.50 10.06 -3.79
CA PHE A 129 14.85 10.23 -4.30
C PHE A 129 15.47 11.52 -3.75
N GLN A 130 16.56 11.40 -3.02
CA GLN A 130 17.30 12.53 -2.50
C GLN A 130 18.40 12.94 -3.48
N GLY A 131 18.09 13.87 -4.38
CA GLY A 131 19.02 14.31 -5.44
C GLY A 131 20.34 14.90 -4.95
N SER A 132 20.43 15.37 -3.69
CA SER A 132 21.69 15.86 -3.12
C SER A 132 22.74 14.76 -2.96
N ASN A 133 22.29 13.54 -2.68
CA ASN A 133 23.14 12.40 -2.33
C ASN A 133 23.02 11.24 -3.34
N TRP A 134 22.13 11.38 -4.33
CA TRP A 134 21.78 10.31 -5.27
C TRP A 134 21.25 9.03 -4.59
N ASP A 135 20.63 9.21 -3.43
CA ASP A 135 20.14 8.10 -2.60
C ASP A 135 18.62 7.94 -2.72
N TRP A 136 18.18 6.68 -2.72
CA TRP A 136 16.79 6.34 -2.47
C TRP A 136 16.57 6.21 -0.96
N ILE A 137 15.75 7.09 -0.40
CA ILE A 137 15.41 7.07 1.02
C ILE A 137 14.10 6.32 1.19
N ILE A 138 14.12 5.31 2.04
CA ILE A 138 12.93 4.63 2.57
C ILE A 138 12.86 4.95 4.05
N THR A 139 11.75 5.55 4.50
CA THR A 139 11.59 5.80 5.93
C THR A 139 11.00 4.62 6.66
N ASP A 140 11.41 4.44 7.91
CA ASP A 140 10.72 3.57 8.86
C ASP A 140 9.26 4.00 9.03
N TYR A 141 8.44 3.08 9.54
CA TYR A 141 7.07 3.40 9.90
C TYR A 141 7.04 4.32 11.13
N ALA A 142 6.46 5.50 10.96
CA ALA A 142 6.27 6.50 12.00
C ALA A 142 4.77 6.72 12.27
N ALA A 143 4.44 7.24 13.45
CA ALA A 143 3.07 7.60 13.81
C ALA A 143 2.46 8.60 12.82
N LEU A 144 1.22 8.33 12.36
CA LEU A 144 0.51 9.23 11.46
C LEU A 144 -0.67 9.91 12.15
N SER A 145 -0.53 11.20 12.39
CA SER A 145 -1.54 12.06 13.01
C SER A 145 -2.56 12.62 12.02
N GLY A 146 -3.76 12.95 12.52
CA GLY A 146 -4.78 13.67 11.74
C GLY A 146 -5.53 12.81 10.73
N VAL A 147 -5.40 11.49 10.80
CA VAL A 147 -6.09 10.56 9.89
C VAL A 147 -7.45 10.17 10.44
N THR A 148 -8.48 10.30 9.61
CA THR A 148 -9.79 9.74 9.91
C THR A 148 -9.74 8.22 9.86
N VAL A 149 -10.13 7.58 10.96
CA VAL A 149 -10.29 6.14 11.08
C VAL A 149 -11.77 5.83 11.22
N GLN A 150 -12.24 4.85 10.44
CA GLN A 150 -13.62 4.37 10.45
C GLN A 150 -13.65 2.91 10.94
N VAL A 151 -14.61 2.59 11.80
CA VAL A 151 -14.97 1.23 12.15
C VAL A 151 -16.20 0.86 11.33
N LEU A 152 -16.14 -0.25 10.61
CA LEU A 152 -17.18 -0.72 9.70
C LEU A 152 -17.72 -2.08 10.12
N ASN A 153 -19.04 -2.23 10.03
CA ASN A 153 -19.73 -3.51 10.01
C ASN A 153 -20.23 -3.76 8.58
N GLY A 154 -19.57 -4.65 7.85
CA GLY A 154 -19.73 -4.74 6.40
C GLY A 154 -19.34 -3.42 5.73
N ALA A 155 -20.27 -2.82 4.98
CA ALA A 155 -20.06 -1.52 4.31
C ALA A 155 -20.45 -0.31 5.17
N SER A 156 -21.12 -0.51 6.32
CA SER A 156 -21.67 0.57 7.14
C SER A 156 -20.65 1.05 8.17
N VAL A 157 -20.41 2.36 8.22
CA VAL A 157 -19.58 2.98 9.26
C VAL A 157 -20.38 3.03 10.56
N VAL A 158 -19.91 2.34 11.60
CA VAL A 158 -20.55 2.29 12.93
C VAL A 158 -19.92 3.27 13.92
N ALA A 159 -18.66 3.65 13.70
CA ALA A 159 -17.99 4.67 14.48
C ALA A 159 -16.80 5.25 13.70
N SER A 160 -16.31 6.42 14.14
CA SER A 160 -15.12 7.04 13.56
C SER A 160 -14.39 7.92 14.56
N GLY A 161 -13.10 8.14 14.34
CA GLY A 161 -12.29 9.09 15.09
C GLY A 161 -11.10 9.59 14.27
N ILE A 162 -10.27 10.43 14.87
CA ILE A 162 -9.07 11.00 14.25
C ILE A 162 -7.86 10.63 15.09
N THR A 163 -6.76 10.23 14.45
CA THR A 163 -5.51 9.89 15.14
C THR A 163 -4.86 11.10 15.80
N GLY A 164 -4.40 10.90 17.04
CA GLY A 164 -3.58 11.85 17.79
C GLY A 164 -2.16 11.97 17.23
N SER A 165 -1.31 12.74 17.91
CA SER A 165 0.10 12.95 17.50
C SER A 165 0.94 11.67 17.53
N ASP A 166 0.51 10.67 18.29
CA ASP A 166 1.13 9.35 18.41
C ASP A 166 0.59 8.34 17.38
N GLY A 167 -0.29 8.77 16.48
CA GLY A 167 -0.90 7.92 15.47
C GLY A 167 -2.02 7.01 16.01
N THR A 168 -2.40 7.15 17.28
CA THR A 168 -3.43 6.34 17.91
C THR A 168 -4.77 7.07 17.97
N VAL A 169 -5.86 6.33 17.86
CA VAL A 169 -7.21 6.80 18.16
C VAL A 169 -7.96 5.76 18.98
N SER A 170 -8.63 6.21 20.05
CA SER A 170 -9.56 5.41 20.83
C SER A 170 -10.98 5.86 20.49
N ILE A 171 -11.78 4.95 19.94
CA ILE A 171 -13.13 5.20 19.46
C ILE A 171 -14.09 4.44 20.38
N SER A 172 -14.82 5.19 21.21
CA SER A 172 -15.88 4.61 22.04
C SER A 172 -17.05 4.20 21.16
N THR A 173 -17.33 2.90 21.10
CA THR A 173 -18.43 2.32 20.33
C THR A 173 -19.60 1.90 21.20
N GLY A 174 -19.45 1.92 22.53
CA GLY A 174 -20.29 1.13 23.41
C GLY A 174 -20.13 -0.36 23.09
N SER A 175 -21.15 -1.17 23.34
CA SER A 175 -21.10 -2.60 23.04
C SER A 175 -21.32 -2.87 21.54
N LEU A 176 -20.30 -3.37 20.87
CA LEU A 176 -20.45 -4.00 19.56
C LEU A 176 -21.04 -5.41 19.72
N ALA A 177 -21.91 -5.80 18.79
CA ALA A 177 -22.37 -7.19 18.71
C ALA A 177 -21.21 -8.11 18.29
N ALA A 178 -21.24 -9.37 18.74
CA ALA A 178 -20.27 -10.38 18.34
C ALA A 178 -20.19 -10.50 16.80
N GLY A 179 -18.97 -10.58 16.27
CA GLY A 179 -18.73 -10.61 14.84
C GLY A 179 -17.45 -9.90 14.40
N ALA A 180 -17.20 -9.93 13.09
CA ALA A 180 -16.03 -9.33 12.46
C ALA A 180 -16.32 -7.88 12.03
N TYR A 181 -15.38 -6.98 12.36
CA TYR A 181 -15.44 -5.57 11.98
C TYR A 181 -14.18 -5.19 11.22
N THR A 182 -14.31 -4.23 10.31
CA THR A 182 -13.18 -3.67 9.57
C THR A 182 -12.84 -2.30 10.12
N VAL A 183 -11.57 -2.03 10.39
CA VAL A 183 -11.05 -0.69 10.67
C VAL A 183 -10.35 -0.18 9.44
N LYS A 184 -10.74 1.00 8.98
CA LYS A 184 -10.22 1.65 7.77
C LYS A 184 -9.64 3.01 8.11
N ALA A 185 -8.35 3.22 7.83
CA ALA A 185 -7.79 4.55 7.68
C ALA A 185 -8.24 5.12 6.33
N VAL A 186 -8.84 6.30 6.35
CA VAL A 186 -9.43 6.93 5.16
C VAL A 186 -8.34 7.68 4.38
N GLY A 187 -8.33 7.45 3.06
CA GLY A 187 -7.43 8.11 2.11
C GLY A 187 -7.59 9.62 2.12
N THR A 188 -6.53 10.31 2.51
CA THR A 188 -6.30 11.71 2.18
C THR A 188 -5.57 11.79 0.84
N LYS A 189 -5.71 12.91 0.13
CA LYS A 189 -4.91 13.18 -1.06
C LYS A 189 -3.86 14.22 -0.71
N ASN A 190 -2.63 14.06 -1.18
CA ASN A 190 -1.66 15.17 -1.15
C ASN A 190 -2.05 16.26 -2.15
N ALA A 191 -1.31 17.37 -2.16
CA ALA A 191 -1.54 18.49 -3.08
C ALA A 191 -1.48 18.09 -4.56
N SER A 192 -0.77 16.99 -4.88
CA SER A 192 -0.66 16.41 -6.22
C SER A 192 -1.78 15.43 -6.57
N GLY A 193 -2.79 15.25 -5.70
CA GLY A 193 -3.94 14.39 -5.93
C GLY A 193 -3.70 12.89 -5.67
N ILE A 194 -2.50 12.51 -5.20
CA ILE A 194 -2.12 11.14 -4.89
C ILE A 194 -2.77 10.72 -3.58
N ILE A 195 -3.40 9.53 -3.55
CA ILE A 195 -3.98 8.96 -2.34
C ILE A 195 -2.85 8.52 -1.40
N THR A 196 -2.80 9.11 -0.22
CA THR A 196 -1.69 8.94 0.74
C THR A 196 -1.98 7.99 1.90
N THR A 197 -3.24 7.59 2.14
CA THR A 197 -3.58 6.87 3.39
C THR A 197 -4.75 5.90 3.26
N THR A 198 -4.61 4.77 2.56
CA THR A 198 -5.69 3.75 2.59
C THR A 198 -5.15 2.43 3.12
N SER A 199 -5.48 2.11 4.37
CA SER A 199 -5.17 0.82 4.99
C SER A 199 -6.37 0.30 5.77
N THR A 200 -6.55 -1.00 5.74
CA THR A 200 -7.63 -1.70 6.45
C THR A 200 -7.07 -2.84 7.26
N THR A 201 -7.68 -3.09 8.42
CA THR A 201 -7.44 -4.29 9.23
C THR A 201 -8.78 -4.78 9.78
N THR A 202 -8.86 -6.03 10.19
CA THR A 202 -10.06 -6.61 10.81
C THR A 202 -9.80 -6.97 12.26
N PHE A 203 -10.83 -6.90 13.09
CA PHE A 203 -10.84 -7.49 14.43
C PHE A 203 -12.16 -8.23 14.64
N THR A 204 -12.16 -9.17 15.59
CA THR A 204 -13.35 -9.93 15.98
C THR A 204 -13.76 -9.54 17.39
N VAL A 205 -15.06 -9.34 17.58
CA VAL A 205 -15.69 -9.25 18.90
C VAL A 205 -16.23 -10.63 19.25
N GLU A 206 -15.81 -11.15 20.39
CA GLU A 206 -16.34 -12.40 20.98
C GLU A 206 -17.66 -12.18 21.72
#